data_AF-A0A3D4CY06-F1
#
_entry.id   AF-A0A3D4CY06-F1
#
_cell.length_a   1.000
_cell.length_b   1.000
_cell.length_c   1.000
_cell.angle_alpha   90.00
_cell.angle_beta   90.00
_cell.angle_gamma   90.00
#
_symmetry.space_group_name_H-M   'P 1'
#
loop_
_entity.id
_entity.type
_entity.pdbx_description
1 polymer ?
#
loop_
_entity_poly.entity_id
_entity_poly.type
_entity_poly.pdbx_seq_one_letter_code
_entity_poly.pdbx_strand_id
1 'polypeptide(L)' 'MIPEQNQVDEQSPPKKPPYIGHTLDEARKLAAQQGYALRVMRMDGENLLGTTDVVPNRIDIAVENGIIVPR' A
#
# COMPACT_ATOMS: atom_id res chain seq x y z
N MET A 1 -37.62 14.10 24.99
CA MET A 1 -36.74 12.95 25.26
C MET A 1 -36.37 12.36 23.91
N ILE A 2 -35.07 12.30 23.60
CA ILE A 2 -34.57 11.74 22.34
C ILE A 2 -33.45 10.77 22.71
N PRO A 3 -33.57 9.49 22.35
CA PRO A 3 -32.44 8.64 22.01
C PRO A 3 -32.53 8.30 20.50
N GLU A 4 -31.52 7.94 19.75
CA GLU A 4 -30.07 7.87 19.88
C GLU A 4 -29.59 7.45 18.48
N GLN A 5 -28.33 7.76 18.15
CA GLN A 5 -27.54 7.16 17.07
C GLN A 5 -27.92 7.50 15.62
N ASN A 6 -27.26 8.54 15.11
CA ASN A 6 -26.74 8.48 13.74
C ASN A 6 -25.22 8.61 13.86
N GLN A 7 -24.54 7.46 13.98
CA GLN A 7 -23.09 7.37 14.05
C GLN A 7 -22.54 7.85 12.70
N VAL A 8 -21.96 9.05 12.71
CA VAL A 8 -21.16 9.54 11.58
C VAL A 8 -19.87 8.73 11.55
N ASP A 9 -19.68 8.03 10.43
CA ASP A 9 -18.42 7.46 9.98
C ASP A 9 -17.25 8.41 10.25
N GLU A 10 -16.28 8.04 11.08
CA GLU A 10 -14.97 8.68 10.99
C GLU A 10 -13.87 7.88 11.70
N GLN A 11 -12.79 7.66 10.96
CA GLN A 11 -11.43 7.38 11.43
C GLN A 11 -11.12 5.94 11.81
N SER A 12 -11.31 5.01 10.86
CA SER A 12 -10.26 4.00 10.69
C SER A 12 -8.99 4.78 10.26
N PRO A 13 -7.87 4.72 11.00
CA PRO A 13 -6.63 5.33 10.52
C PRO A 13 -6.37 4.80 9.12
N PRO A 14 -5.85 5.59 8.17
CA PRO A 14 -5.55 5.09 6.83
C PRO A 14 -4.73 3.83 7.06
N LYS A 15 -5.34 2.68 6.77
CA LYS A 15 -4.82 1.39 7.19
C LYS A 15 -3.50 1.28 6.47
N LYS A 16 -2.41 1.63 7.15
CA LYS A 16 -1.09 1.69 6.53
C LYS A 16 -0.95 0.34 5.85
N PRO A 17 -0.62 0.33 4.56
CA PRO A 17 -0.58 -0.94 3.88
C PRO A 17 0.36 -1.88 4.62
N PRO A 18 0.01 -3.17 4.77
CA PRO A 18 0.73 -4.08 5.67
C PRO A 18 2.18 -4.36 5.24
N TYR A 19 2.61 -3.80 4.10
CA TYR A 19 3.95 -3.93 3.54
C TYR A 19 4.86 -2.71 3.79
N ILE A 20 4.35 -1.59 4.35
CA ILE A 20 5.20 -0.43 4.68
C ILE A 20 6.17 -0.77 5.82
N GLY A 21 7.44 -0.41 5.68
CA GLY A 21 8.49 -0.72 6.65
C GLY A 21 9.08 -2.14 6.52
N HIS A 22 8.54 -2.96 5.62
CA HIS A 22 9.11 -4.25 5.26
C HIS A 22 10.11 -4.12 4.12
N THR A 23 10.99 -5.11 4.01
CA THR A 23 11.83 -5.28 2.81
C THR A 23 10.96 -5.67 1.62
N LEU A 24 11.46 -5.40 0.40
CA LEU A 24 10.75 -5.78 -0.83
C LEU A 24 10.42 -7.28 -0.89
N ASP A 25 11.30 -8.14 -0.37
CA ASP A 25 11.10 -9.59 -0.36
C ASP A 25 9.95 -10.00 0.57
N GLU A 26 9.96 -9.52 1.81
CA GLU A 26 8.91 -9.82 2.80
C GLU A 26 7.56 -9.27 2.35
N ALA A 27 7.55 -8.04 1.85
CA ALA A 27 6.36 -7.42 1.32
C ALA A 27 5.79 -8.19 0.11
N ARG A 28 6.65 -8.67 -0.80
CA ARG A 28 6.21 -9.51 -1.93
C ARG A 28 5.55 -10.79 -1.46
N LYS A 29 6.08 -11.45 -0.43
CA LYS A 29 5.45 -12.64 0.18
C LYS A 29 4.09 -12.30 0.78
N LEU A 30 3.99 -11.24 1.56
CA LEU A 30 2.74 -10.78 2.18
C LEU A 30 1.68 -10.43 1.14
N ALA A 31 2.07 -9.70 0.09
CA ALA A 31 1.18 -9.34 -1.00
C ALA A 31 0.73 -10.57 -1.80
N ALA A 32 1.65 -11.48 -2.11
CA ALA A 32 1.33 -12.72 -2.84
C ALA A 32 0.37 -13.62 -2.07
N GLN A 33 0.50 -13.72 -0.74
CA GLN A 33 -0.46 -14.43 0.13
C GLN A 33 -1.87 -13.83 0.07
N GLN A 34 -1.98 -12.53 -0.21
CA GLN A 34 -3.23 -11.81 -0.37
C GLN A 34 -3.71 -11.74 -1.84
N GLY A 35 -2.98 -12.35 -2.77
CA GLY A 35 -3.30 -12.33 -4.20
C GLY A 35 -2.94 -11.03 -4.91
N TYR A 36 -2.12 -10.17 -4.29
CA TYR A 36 -1.62 -8.92 -4.87
C TYR A 36 -0.18 -9.06 -5.37
N ALA A 37 0.11 -8.36 -6.47
CA ALA A 37 1.46 -8.18 -6.99
C ALA A 37 1.99 -6.79 -6.62
N LEU A 38 3.22 -6.70 -6.11
CA LEU A 38 3.87 -5.41 -5.85
C LEU A 38 4.65 -4.93 -7.06
N ARG A 39 4.47 -3.66 -7.44
CA ARG A 39 5.24 -2.97 -8.48
C ARG A 39 6.00 -1.80 -7.88
N VAL A 40 7.31 -1.82 -8.02
CA VAL A 40 8.16 -0.70 -7.61
C VAL A 40 8.00 0.42 -8.64
N MET A 41 7.45 1.54 -8.22
CA MET A 41 7.30 2.76 -9.03
C MET A 41 8.35 3.81 -8.71
N ARG A 42 8.96 3.71 -7.53
CA ARG A 42 10.07 4.55 -7.11
C ARG A 42 11.08 3.71 -6.35
N MET A 43 12.35 3.86 -6.66
CA MET A 43 13.45 3.16 -5.99
C MET A 43 14.54 4.18 -5.67
N ASP A 44 14.86 4.33 -4.39
CA ASP A 44 15.95 5.18 -3.89
C ASP A 44 15.88 6.64 -4.41
N GLY A 45 14.65 7.18 -4.45
CA GLY A 45 14.37 8.53 -4.95
C GLY A 45 14.18 8.62 -6.47
N GLU A 46 14.52 7.58 -7.24
CA GLU A 46 14.33 7.55 -8.69
C GLU A 46 12.96 6.97 -9.05
N ASN A 47 12.22 7.68 -9.92
CA ASN A 47 10.96 7.15 -10.45
C ASN A 47 11.27 6.13 -11.55
N LEU A 48 10.66 4.95 -11.44
CA LEU A 48 10.76 3.91 -12.44
C LEU A 48 9.67 4.08 -13.50
N LEU A 49 10.03 3.80 -14.76
CA LEU A 49 9.07 3.76 -15.86
C LEU A 49 8.09 2.61 -15.64
N GLY A 50 6.82 2.97 -15.54
CA GLY A 50 5.71 2.04 -15.46
C GLY A 50 4.69 2.28 -16.56
N THR A 51 3.87 1.28 -16.85
CA THR A 51 2.72 1.49 -17.72
C THR A 51 1.57 2.16 -16.96
N THR A 52 0.76 2.92 -17.67
CA THR A 52 -0.43 3.62 -17.16
C THR A 52 -1.63 2.69 -16.98
N ASP A 53 -1.51 1.42 -17.37
CA ASP A 53 -2.57 0.43 -17.23
C ASP A 53 -2.90 0.18 -15.75
N VAL A 54 -4.19 0.28 -15.43
CA VAL A 54 -4.71 -0.10 -14.12
C VAL A 54 -4.79 -1.62 -14.05
N VAL A 55 -4.02 -2.22 -13.16
CA VAL A 55 -4.10 -3.65 -12.85
C VAL A 55 -4.68 -3.77 -11.44
N PRO A 56 -5.91 -4.29 -11.27
CA PRO A 56 -6.63 -4.24 -10.00
C PRO A 56 -5.95 -5.03 -8.87
N ASN A 57 -5.21 -6.09 -9.23
CA ASN A 57 -4.46 -6.90 -8.29
C ASN A 57 -2.99 -6.47 -8.17
N ARG A 58 -2.66 -5.23 -8.55
CA ARG A 58 -1.29 -4.71 -8.48
C ARG A 58 -1.24 -3.46 -7.62
N ILE A 59 -0.25 -3.45 -6.74
CA ILE A 59 -0.02 -2.40 -5.78
C ILE A 59 1.28 -1.69 -6.15
N ASP A 60 1.21 -0.38 -6.32
CA ASP A 60 2.37 0.45 -6.57
C ASP A 60 3.04 0.84 -5.24
N ILE A 61 4.33 0.55 -5.14
CA ILE A 61 5.14 0.81 -3.94
C ILE A 61 6.34 1.70 -4.27
N ALA A 62 6.80 2.44 -3.27
CA ALA A 62 8.07 3.14 -3.28
C ALA A 62 9.04 2.40 -2.36
N VAL A 63 10.29 2.27 -2.77
CA VAL A 63 11.36 1.63 -2.00
C VAL A 63 12.45 2.65 -1.76
N GLU A 64 12.92 2.78 -0.53
CA GLU A 64 14.08 3.57 -0.14
C GLU A 64 15.00 2.73 0.74
N ASN A 65 16.29 2.66 0.41
CA ASN A 65 17.29 1.86 1.11
C ASN A 65 16.85 0.39 1.30
N GLY A 66 16.14 -0.16 0.32
CA GLY A 66 15.60 -1.53 0.35
C GLY A 66 14.36 -1.73 1.23
N ILE A 67 13.81 -0.67 1.82
CA ILE A 67 12.60 -0.69 2.65
C ILE A 67 11.46 -0.01 1.91
N ILE A 68 10.25 -0.58 1.99
CA ILE A 68 9.08 0.04 1.40
C ILE A 68 8.62 1.24 2.22
N VAL A 69 8.46 2.37 1.55
CA VAL A 69 7.98 3.63 2.11
C VAL A 69 6.60 3.99 1.55
N PRO A 70 5.80 4.80 2.27
CA PRO A 70 4.56 5.33 1.73
C PRO A 70 4.84 6.15 0.47
N ARG A 71 3.97 6.02 -0.54
CA ARG A 71 4.02 6.81 -1.77
C ARG A 71 3.58 8.26 -1.54
#